data_AF-A0A3D2FK01-F1
#
_entry.id   AF-A0A3D2FK01-F1
#
_cell.length_a   1.000
_cell.length_b   1.000
_cell.length_c   1.000
_cell.angle_alpha   90.00
_cell.angle_beta   90.00
_cell.angle_gamma   90.00
#
_symmetry.space_group_name_H-M   'P 1'
#
loop_
_entity.id
_entity.type
_entity.pdbx_description
1 polymer ?
#
loop_
_entity_poly.entity_id
_entity_poly.type
_entity_poly.pdbx_seq_one_letter_code
_entity_poly.pdbx_strand_id
1 'polypeptide(L)'
;MLKQTEGSRAVAEAIALCRPEVICAYPISPQTHIVEALGESVKSGQLENCEFINVESEFAAMSVAIGASAGGARAYTATASQGLLFMVEAVYNASGLGLPIVMTVANRAIGAPINIWNDHSDSLSQRDSGWMQLFAETNQEALDLHIQAFKLAEELSLPVMVCMDGFILTHAYERVDMPTQQQVDAYLPPYEPRQVLDPREPVSIGAMVGPEAFMEVRYLAHAKQMQALERIPQLAAEFKQIFGRDTGGLTHTYCAEDAETMVVAMGSVLGTIKDTVDEMRADGHKIGVLGITSYRPFPLAQVRAALQNAKRVVVLEKSLAVGIGGILSTDVRMALSGIQLHGYTVVAGLGGRAITRKSLHKLFREAEQETLQPLTFLDLDWNVVNKQLERERSVRRSGPAAESILRDIGTVASKIA
;
A
#
# COMPACT_ATOMS: atom_id res chain seq x y z
N MET A 1 -6.89 -1.30 23.85
CA MET A 1 -7.59 -0.18 24.50
C MET A 1 -8.30 0.65 23.44
N LEU A 2 -9.63 0.75 23.50
CA LEU A 2 -10.40 1.54 22.54
C LEU A 2 -10.12 3.04 22.68
N LYS A 3 -9.81 3.71 21.57
CA LYS A 3 -9.45 5.12 21.49
C LYS A 3 -10.00 5.74 20.21
N GLN A 4 -10.62 6.92 20.32
CA GLN A 4 -10.97 7.73 19.14
C GLN A 4 -9.75 8.58 18.77
N THR A 5 -9.18 8.37 17.59
CA THR A 5 -8.00 9.13 17.16
C THR A 5 -7.89 9.19 15.63
N GLU A 6 -7.02 10.06 15.16
CA GLU A 6 -6.66 10.14 13.75
C GLU A 6 -5.81 8.92 13.33
N GLY A 7 -6.03 8.38 12.14
CA GLY A 7 -5.27 7.26 11.59
C GLY A 7 -3.75 7.42 11.68
N SER A 8 -3.21 8.58 11.29
CA SER A 8 -1.77 8.86 11.40
C SER A 8 -1.25 8.79 12.84
N ARG A 9 -2.04 9.28 13.81
CA ARG A 9 -1.67 9.28 15.22
C ARG A 9 -1.75 7.86 15.81
N ALA A 10 -2.73 7.05 15.41
CA ALA A 10 -2.80 5.64 15.77
C ALA A 10 -1.59 4.85 15.26
N VAL A 11 -1.21 5.06 13.99
CA VAL A 11 -0.04 4.42 13.39
C VAL A 11 1.25 4.85 14.09
N ALA A 12 1.44 6.15 14.37
CA ALA A 12 2.59 6.64 15.12
C ALA A 12 2.72 5.99 16.50
N GLU A 13 1.61 5.87 17.24
CA GLU A 13 1.60 5.22 18.55
C GLU A 13 1.93 3.72 18.44
N ALA A 14 1.41 3.02 17.43
CA ALA A 14 1.76 1.60 17.19
C ALA A 14 3.25 1.42 16.82
N ILE A 15 3.83 2.33 16.03
CA ILE A 15 5.26 2.32 15.71
C ILE A 15 6.08 2.58 16.98
N ALA A 16 5.69 3.54 17.82
CA ALA A 16 6.38 3.80 19.09
C ALA A 16 6.38 2.55 20.00
N LEU A 17 5.28 1.79 20.04
CA LEU A 17 5.22 0.53 20.78
C LEU A 17 6.19 -0.53 20.23
N CYS A 18 6.55 -0.47 18.95
CA CYS A 18 7.56 -1.35 18.34
C CYS A 18 9.01 -0.96 18.71
N ARG A 19 9.20 0.16 19.42
CA ARG A 19 10.51 0.65 19.89
C ARG A 19 11.58 0.71 18.78
N PRO A 20 11.34 1.42 17.66
CA PRO A 20 12.44 1.73 16.74
C PRO A 20 13.50 2.55 17.49
N GLU A 21 14.77 2.31 17.15
CA GLU A 21 15.91 2.98 17.76
C GLU A 21 16.37 4.18 16.91
N VAL A 22 16.05 4.18 15.61
CA VAL A 22 16.28 5.32 14.73
C VAL A 22 15.04 5.58 13.88
N ILE A 23 14.56 6.82 13.94
CA ILE A 23 13.53 7.35 13.06
C ILE A 23 14.13 8.49 12.25
N CYS A 24 14.16 8.36 10.93
CA CYS A 24 14.60 9.41 10.03
C CYS A 24 13.41 9.96 9.25
N ALA A 25 13.30 11.28 9.17
CA ALA A 25 12.10 11.92 8.64
C ALA A 25 12.41 13.13 7.75
N TYR A 26 11.72 13.16 6.61
CA TYR A 26 11.55 14.35 5.78
C TYR A 26 10.05 14.57 5.54
N PRO A 27 9.52 15.78 5.77
CA PRO A 27 8.08 16.01 5.74
C PRO A 27 7.54 16.02 4.31
N ILE A 28 6.49 15.22 4.06
CA ILE A 28 5.74 15.23 2.82
C ILE A 28 4.28 14.85 3.10
N SER A 29 3.32 15.67 2.67
CA SER A 29 1.89 15.33 2.85
C SER A 29 1.54 14.06 2.07
N PRO A 30 0.72 13.13 2.61
CA PRO A 30 -0.04 13.21 3.86
C PRO A 30 0.55 12.36 5.01
N GLN A 31 1.85 12.02 5.01
CA GLN A 31 2.46 11.26 6.11
C GLN A 31 2.91 12.13 7.28
N THR A 32 3.03 13.45 7.09
CA THR A 32 3.64 14.39 8.05
C THR A 32 3.16 14.22 9.51
N HIS A 33 1.87 13.99 9.75
CA HIS A 33 1.34 13.79 11.11
C HIS A 33 1.93 12.57 11.84
N ILE A 34 2.36 11.53 11.09
CA ILE A 34 3.01 10.34 11.66
C ILE A 34 4.39 10.71 12.21
N VAL A 35 5.22 11.36 11.40
CA VAL A 35 6.59 11.73 11.81
C VAL A 35 6.60 12.85 12.86
N GLU A 36 5.65 13.79 12.81
CA GLU A 36 5.49 14.81 13.85
C GLU A 36 5.14 14.16 15.20
N ALA A 37 4.19 13.23 15.23
CA ALA A 37 3.80 12.52 16.45
C ALA A 37 4.94 11.69 17.03
N LEU A 38 5.69 10.99 16.18
CA LEU A 38 6.87 10.24 16.62
C LEU A 38 7.96 11.17 17.16
N GLY A 39 8.23 12.30 16.49
CA GLY A 39 9.17 13.31 16.97
C GLY A 39 8.77 13.91 18.32
N GLU A 40 7.48 14.15 18.54
CA GLU A 40 6.93 14.56 19.84
C GLU A 40 7.14 13.48 20.92
N SER A 41 6.89 12.21 20.60
CA SER A 41 7.11 11.09 21.52
C SER A 41 8.58 10.89 21.91
N VAL A 42 9.52 11.04 20.97
CA VAL A 42 10.96 11.00 21.26
C VAL A 42 11.37 12.19 22.13
N LYS A 43 10.97 13.41 21.74
CA LYS A 43 11.34 14.65 22.46
C LYS A 43 10.79 14.69 23.89
N SER A 44 9.61 14.11 24.12
CA SER A 44 8.99 14.04 25.44
C SER A 44 9.52 12.90 26.31
N GLY A 45 10.33 11.99 25.76
CA GLY A 45 10.83 10.80 26.44
C GLY A 45 9.81 9.66 26.57
N GLN A 46 8.67 9.72 25.85
CA GLN A 46 7.71 8.63 25.81
C GLN A 46 8.23 7.44 24.99
N LEU A 47 8.95 7.72 23.90
CA LEU A 47 9.71 6.73 23.15
C LEU A 47 11.17 6.83 23.57
N GLU A 48 11.56 5.97 24.51
CA GLU A 48 12.92 5.91 25.04
C GLU A 48 13.89 5.22 24.06
N ASN A 49 15.18 5.53 24.15
CA ASN A 49 16.26 4.92 23.36
C ASN A 49 16.06 5.02 21.83
N CYS A 50 15.41 6.08 21.36
CA CYS A 50 15.23 6.35 19.94
C CYS A 50 15.83 7.70 19.57
N GLU A 51 16.61 7.73 18.49
CA GLU A 51 17.07 8.96 17.87
C GLU A 51 16.11 9.37 16.75
N PHE A 52 15.65 10.63 16.78
CA PHE A 52 14.82 11.20 15.72
C PHE A 52 15.64 12.18 14.87
N ILE A 53 15.90 11.84 13.61
CA ILE A 53 16.80 12.56 12.72
C ILE A 53 16.00 13.31 11.65
N ASN A 54 16.07 14.64 11.67
CA ASN A 54 15.63 15.47 10.56
C ASN A 54 16.70 15.51 9.48
N VAL A 55 16.36 15.02 8.29
CA VAL A 55 17.25 15.02 7.12
C VAL A 55 16.85 16.13 6.14
N GLU A 56 17.70 16.39 5.15
CA GLU A 56 17.48 17.42 4.13
C GLU A 56 16.67 16.92 2.92
N SER A 57 16.45 15.61 2.79
CA SER A 57 15.69 15.00 1.70
C SER A 57 15.19 13.60 2.02
N GLU A 58 14.22 13.08 1.25
CA GLU A 58 13.81 11.69 1.30
C GLU A 58 14.91 10.69 0.93
N PHE A 59 15.80 11.05 0.01
CA PHE A 59 16.98 10.22 -0.32
C PHE A 59 17.88 10.04 0.91
N ALA A 60 18.14 11.12 1.64
CA ALA A 60 18.88 11.07 2.89
C ALA A 60 18.12 10.31 3.98
N ALA A 61 16.79 10.40 4.03
CA ALA A 61 15.99 9.64 4.99
C ALA A 61 16.27 8.13 4.82
N MET A 62 16.11 7.59 3.62
CA MET A 62 16.39 6.17 3.39
C MET A 62 17.88 5.82 3.58
N SER A 63 18.80 6.71 3.21
CA SER A 63 20.25 6.48 3.42
C SER A 63 20.62 6.39 4.91
N VAL A 64 20.02 7.23 5.76
CA VAL A 64 20.18 7.17 7.22
C VAL A 64 19.56 5.88 7.77
N ALA A 65 18.37 5.47 7.28
CA ALA A 65 17.75 4.21 7.68
C ALA A 65 18.63 2.99 7.34
N ILE A 66 19.26 2.98 6.16
CA ILE A 66 20.21 1.96 5.74
C ILE A 66 21.41 1.91 6.68
N GLY A 67 22.02 3.08 6.98
CA GLY A 67 23.15 3.17 7.90
C GLY A 67 22.79 2.70 9.31
N ALA A 68 21.64 3.11 9.83
CA ALA A 68 21.14 2.71 11.14
C ALA A 68 20.89 1.20 11.21
N SER A 69 20.20 0.64 10.21
CA SER A 69 19.91 -0.80 10.15
C SER A 69 21.19 -1.64 10.01
N ALA A 70 22.14 -1.21 9.18
CA ALA A 70 23.45 -1.86 9.06
C ALA A 70 24.29 -1.72 10.35
N GLY A 71 24.09 -0.66 11.13
CA GLY A 71 24.64 -0.48 12.47
C GLY A 71 23.96 -1.31 13.57
N GLY A 72 22.91 -2.07 13.23
CA GLY A 72 22.20 -2.96 14.14
C GLY A 72 20.95 -2.37 14.80
N ALA A 73 20.54 -1.16 14.41
CA ALA A 73 19.37 -0.50 14.99
C ALA A 73 18.06 -0.88 14.26
N ARG A 74 16.96 -1.01 15.01
CA ARG A 74 15.61 -1.07 14.42
C ARG A 74 15.26 0.28 13.81
N ALA A 75 15.20 0.35 12.48
CA ALA A 75 15.06 1.60 11.73
C ALA A 75 13.67 1.78 11.10
N TYR A 76 13.17 3.00 11.13
CA TYR A 76 11.86 3.36 10.56
C TYR A 76 11.88 4.71 9.82
N THR A 77 11.07 4.83 8.77
CA THR A 77 10.80 6.09 8.08
C THR A 77 9.37 6.14 7.51
N ALA A 78 8.92 7.31 7.05
CA ALA A 78 7.64 7.46 6.38
C ALA A 78 7.75 8.43 5.19
N THR A 79 7.05 8.13 4.10
CA THR A 79 7.06 8.96 2.88
C THR A 79 5.75 8.84 2.09
N ALA A 80 5.67 9.57 0.97
CA ALA A 80 4.55 9.54 0.01
C ALA A 80 5.00 10.06 -1.36
N SER A 81 4.38 9.62 -2.45
CA SER A 81 4.47 10.24 -3.79
C SER A 81 5.91 10.59 -4.23
N GLN A 82 6.20 11.87 -4.45
CA GLN A 82 7.48 12.37 -4.94
C GLN A 82 8.64 12.04 -3.99
N GLY A 83 8.36 11.97 -2.70
CA GLY A 83 9.37 11.61 -1.72
C GLY A 83 9.83 10.18 -1.89
N LEU A 84 8.90 9.25 -2.15
CA LEU A 84 9.23 7.86 -2.46
C LEU A 84 10.04 7.76 -3.77
N LEU A 85 9.68 8.55 -4.78
CA LEU A 85 10.43 8.60 -6.04
C LEU A 85 11.83 9.17 -5.86
N PHE A 86 12.00 10.15 -4.98
CA PHE A 86 13.30 10.79 -4.74
C PHE A 86 14.26 9.87 -3.97
N MET A 87 13.75 8.89 -3.22
CA MET A 87 14.56 7.90 -2.51
C MET A 87 14.76 6.57 -3.26
N VAL A 88 14.34 6.45 -4.53
CA VAL A 88 14.24 5.14 -5.22
C VAL A 88 15.54 4.33 -5.25
N GLU A 89 16.68 4.97 -5.51
CA GLU A 89 17.97 4.27 -5.52
C GLU A 89 18.27 3.63 -4.16
N ALA A 90 18.09 4.40 -3.08
CA ALA A 90 18.27 3.92 -1.72
C ALA A 90 17.25 2.83 -1.36
N VAL A 91 16.00 2.92 -1.85
CA VAL A 91 14.99 1.86 -1.68
C VAL A 91 15.48 0.54 -2.28
N TYR A 92 16.01 0.52 -3.50
CA TYR A 92 16.58 -0.71 -4.09
C TYR A 92 17.79 -1.22 -3.28
N ASN A 93 18.65 -0.33 -2.80
CA ASN A 93 19.79 -0.70 -1.97
C ASN A 93 19.37 -1.32 -0.64
N ALA A 94 18.38 -0.78 0.08
CA ALA A 94 17.89 -1.35 1.34
C ALA A 94 17.46 -2.83 1.19
N SER A 95 16.75 -3.15 0.11
CA SER A 95 16.34 -4.54 -0.19
C SER A 95 17.51 -5.40 -0.64
N GLY A 96 18.36 -4.90 -1.55
CA GLY A 96 19.52 -5.63 -2.06
C GLY A 96 20.55 -5.95 -0.96
N LEU A 97 20.67 -5.06 0.03
CA LEU A 97 21.50 -5.27 1.20
C LEU A 97 20.83 -6.20 2.23
N GLY A 98 19.53 -6.46 2.15
CA GLY A 98 18.81 -7.33 3.10
C GLY A 98 18.60 -6.68 4.47
N LEU A 99 18.34 -5.37 4.51
CA LEU A 99 18.19 -4.61 5.75
C LEU A 99 16.70 -4.55 6.18
N PRO A 100 16.36 -4.94 7.43
CA PRO A 100 14.98 -4.96 7.91
C PRO A 100 14.50 -3.55 8.30
N ILE A 101 14.14 -2.75 7.31
CA ILE A 101 13.60 -1.40 7.48
C ILE A 101 12.08 -1.44 7.27
N VAL A 102 11.33 -0.82 8.17
CA VAL A 102 9.89 -0.61 7.98
C VAL A 102 9.64 0.82 7.51
N MET A 103 8.85 0.97 6.46
CA MET A 103 8.47 2.27 5.92
C MET A 103 6.96 2.38 5.77
N THR A 104 6.36 3.44 6.32
CA THR A 104 4.99 3.79 5.96
C THR A 104 4.98 4.54 4.64
N VAL A 105 4.18 4.06 3.69
CA VAL A 105 3.88 4.79 2.45
C VAL A 105 2.44 5.29 2.55
N ALA A 106 2.27 6.57 2.86
CA ALA A 106 0.96 7.22 2.84
C ALA A 106 0.57 7.51 1.38
N ASN A 107 -0.03 6.52 0.73
CA ASN A 107 -0.21 6.47 -0.71
C ASN A 107 -0.84 7.75 -1.26
N ARG A 108 -0.13 8.37 -2.20
CA ARG A 108 -0.45 9.66 -2.80
C ARG A 108 -0.08 9.65 -4.29
N ALA A 109 -0.92 10.29 -5.09
CA ALA A 109 -0.71 10.49 -6.51
C ALA A 109 0.68 11.04 -6.86
N ILE A 110 1.33 10.43 -7.86
CA ILE A 110 2.54 10.95 -8.49
C ILE A 110 2.19 12.10 -9.45
N GLY A 111 2.95 13.20 -9.40
CA GLY A 111 2.88 14.28 -10.38
C GLY A 111 3.67 13.98 -11.67
N ALA A 112 3.41 14.64 -12.81
CA ALA A 112 2.55 15.80 -13.03
C ALA A 112 1.21 15.44 -13.72
N PRO A 113 0.08 16.13 -13.42
CA PRO A 113 -0.04 17.31 -12.55
C PRO A 113 0.15 16.99 -11.07
N ILE A 114 0.59 17.97 -10.28
CA ILE A 114 0.72 17.79 -8.82
C ILE A 114 -0.64 17.45 -8.22
N ASN A 115 -0.66 16.44 -7.35
CA ASN A 115 -1.85 16.06 -6.62
C ASN A 115 -1.42 15.52 -5.23
N ILE A 116 -2.03 16.06 -4.18
CA ILE A 116 -1.76 15.65 -2.80
C ILE A 116 -2.64 14.50 -2.35
N TRP A 117 -3.73 14.24 -3.07
CA TRP A 117 -4.70 13.23 -2.72
C TRP A 117 -4.24 11.82 -3.12
N ASN A 118 -4.98 10.85 -2.62
CA ASN A 118 -4.61 9.46 -2.70
C ASN A 118 -4.91 8.82 -4.05
N ASP A 119 -3.93 8.04 -4.48
CA ASP A 119 -4.02 6.87 -5.33
C ASP A 119 -2.78 6.01 -5.02
N HIS A 120 -2.63 4.84 -5.65
CA HIS A 120 -1.56 3.88 -5.37
C HIS A 120 -0.36 3.99 -6.32
N SER A 121 -0.28 5.05 -7.14
CA SER A 121 0.77 5.18 -8.15
C SER A 121 2.19 5.18 -7.56
N ASP A 122 2.35 5.70 -6.34
CA ASP A 122 3.63 5.77 -5.65
C ASP A 122 4.17 4.41 -5.23
N SER A 123 3.50 3.69 -4.34
CA SER A 123 3.91 2.34 -3.91
C SER A 123 4.05 1.38 -5.08
N LEU A 124 3.10 1.41 -6.03
CA LEU A 124 3.11 0.52 -7.19
C LEU A 124 4.21 0.85 -8.21
N SER A 125 4.76 2.06 -8.19
CA SER A 125 5.98 2.39 -8.94
C SER A 125 7.21 1.65 -8.40
N GLN A 126 7.17 1.20 -7.14
CA GLN A 126 8.25 0.51 -6.43
C GLN A 126 8.03 -0.99 -6.24
N ARG A 127 7.04 -1.58 -6.93
CA ARG A 127 6.68 -3.01 -6.82
C ARG A 127 7.82 -3.99 -7.17
N ASP A 128 8.82 -3.53 -7.91
CA ASP A 128 9.97 -4.33 -8.38
C ASP A 128 11.25 -4.07 -7.55
N SER A 129 11.16 -3.24 -6.51
CA SER A 129 12.29 -2.86 -5.63
C SER A 129 12.77 -3.96 -4.69
N GLY A 130 12.02 -5.07 -4.59
CA GLY A 130 12.30 -6.16 -3.65
C GLY A 130 11.81 -5.91 -2.23
N TRP A 131 11.12 -4.79 -1.98
CA TRP A 131 10.39 -4.55 -0.73
C TRP A 131 9.10 -5.37 -0.69
N MET A 132 8.76 -5.89 0.48
CA MET A 132 7.42 -6.41 0.73
C MET A 132 6.44 -5.24 0.83
N GLN A 133 5.24 -5.36 0.29
CA GLN A 133 4.22 -4.31 0.26
C GLN A 133 2.91 -4.84 0.83
N LEU A 134 2.50 -4.28 1.98
CA LEU A 134 1.28 -4.63 2.71
C LEU A 134 0.30 -3.46 2.66
N PHE A 135 -0.88 -3.64 2.05
CA PHE A 135 -1.91 -2.60 1.93
C PHE A 135 -2.95 -2.72 3.04
N ALA A 136 -3.16 -1.64 3.77
CA ALA A 136 -4.16 -1.55 4.83
C ALA A 136 -5.53 -1.12 4.31
N GLU A 137 -6.59 -1.82 4.72
CA GLU A 137 -7.98 -1.47 4.44
C GLU A 137 -8.51 -0.39 5.39
N THR A 138 -8.17 -0.45 6.68
CA THR A 138 -8.72 0.41 7.75
C THR A 138 -7.61 1.02 8.61
N ASN A 139 -7.90 2.00 9.49
CA ASN A 139 -6.87 2.49 10.39
C ASN A 139 -6.51 1.44 11.46
N GLN A 140 -7.49 0.63 11.89
CA GLN A 140 -7.22 -0.53 12.74
C GLN A 140 -6.25 -1.52 12.06
N GLU A 141 -6.46 -1.84 10.80
CA GLU A 141 -5.55 -2.73 10.08
C GLU A 141 -4.20 -2.05 9.85
N ALA A 142 -4.17 -0.76 9.53
CA ALA A 142 -2.93 -0.03 9.33
C ALA A 142 -2.03 -0.13 10.58
N LEU A 143 -2.52 0.18 11.78
CA LEU A 143 -1.70 0.12 12.99
C LEU A 143 -1.22 -1.30 13.32
N ASP A 144 -2.07 -2.31 13.13
CA ASP A 144 -1.75 -3.71 13.38
C ASP A 144 -0.71 -4.25 12.36
N LEU A 145 -0.82 -3.87 11.08
CA LEU A 145 0.14 -4.24 10.03
C LEU A 145 1.54 -3.67 10.28
N HIS A 146 1.68 -2.50 10.91
CA HIS A 146 3.02 -1.97 11.26
C HIS A 146 3.73 -2.87 12.26
N ILE A 147 3.02 -3.40 13.26
CA ILE A 147 3.58 -4.33 14.25
C ILE A 147 3.99 -5.66 13.57
N GLN A 148 3.13 -6.18 12.68
CA GLN A 148 3.45 -7.37 11.89
C GLN A 148 4.64 -7.13 10.94
N ALA A 149 4.75 -5.93 10.36
CA ALA A 149 5.79 -5.56 9.42
C ALA A 149 7.19 -5.56 10.06
N PHE A 150 7.34 -5.05 11.29
CA PHE A 150 8.64 -5.13 11.99
C PHE A 150 9.08 -6.57 12.18
N LYS A 151 8.20 -7.43 12.70
CA LYS A 151 8.52 -8.85 12.89
C LYS A 151 8.86 -9.55 11.58
N LEU A 152 8.06 -9.34 10.54
CA LEU A 152 8.30 -9.90 9.21
C LEU A 152 9.63 -9.43 8.61
N ALA A 153 9.94 -8.13 8.74
CA ALA A 153 11.16 -7.56 8.22
C ALA A 153 12.38 -8.18 8.90
N GLU A 154 12.38 -8.25 10.23
CA GLU A 154 13.46 -8.78 11.05
C GLU A 154 13.66 -10.29 10.81
N GLU A 155 12.58 -11.06 10.77
CA GLU A 155 12.63 -12.52 10.52
C GLU A 155 13.08 -12.89 9.11
N LEU A 156 12.90 -12.03 8.10
CA LEU A 156 13.32 -12.34 6.73
C LEU A 156 14.55 -11.55 6.27
N SER A 157 14.96 -10.54 7.04
CA SER A 157 16.01 -9.59 6.62
C SER A 157 15.66 -9.05 5.22
N LEU A 158 14.46 -8.51 5.13
CA LEU A 158 13.93 -7.80 3.98
C LEU A 158 13.13 -6.60 4.47
N PRO A 159 13.18 -5.47 3.75
CA PRO A 159 12.42 -4.30 4.14
C PRO A 159 10.94 -4.41 3.75
N VAL A 160 10.06 -3.72 4.50
CA VAL A 160 8.60 -3.76 4.36
C VAL A 160 8.03 -2.36 4.21
N MET A 161 7.22 -2.16 3.18
CA MET A 161 6.33 -1.01 3.03
C MET A 161 4.96 -1.36 3.60
N VAL A 162 4.48 -0.57 4.56
CA VAL A 162 3.07 -0.59 4.94
C VAL A 162 2.38 0.56 4.20
N CYS A 163 1.54 0.19 3.24
CA CYS A 163 0.84 1.07 2.33
C CYS A 163 -0.52 1.45 2.93
N MET A 164 -0.72 2.74 3.17
CA MET A 164 -1.91 3.31 3.81
C MET A 164 -2.48 4.43 2.95
N ASP A 165 -3.77 4.39 2.65
CA ASP A 165 -4.38 5.38 1.76
C ASP A 165 -4.38 6.80 2.36
N GLY A 166 -3.61 7.69 1.73
CA GLY A 166 -3.48 9.09 2.15
C GLY A 166 -4.82 9.83 2.21
N PHE A 167 -5.01 10.69 3.20
CA PHE A 167 -6.26 11.39 3.54
C PHE A 167 -7.42 10.48 3.95
N ILE A 168 -7.70 9.40 3.21
CA ILE A 168 -8.82 8.48 3.48
C ILE A 168 -8.61 7.70 4.78
N LEU A 169 -7.38 7.20 4.99
CA LEU A 169 -7.00 6.57 6.25
C LEU A 169 -6.21 7.55 7.11
N THR A 170 -5.15 8.14 6.55
CA THR A 170 -4.19 8.91 7.36
C THR A 170 -4.80 10.08 8.14
N HIS A 171 -5.87 10.71 7.63
CA HIS A 171 -6.54 11.85 8.28
C HIS A 171 -7.92 11.51 8.85
N ALA A 172 -8.40 10.28 8.67
CA ALA A 172 -9.70 9.88 9.19
C ALA A 172 -9.64 9.71 10.71
N TYR A 173 -10.68 10.18 11.39
CA TYR A 173 -10.87 9.92 12.82
C TYR A 173 -11.81 8.74 12.99
N GLU A 174 -11.31 7.67 13.59
CA GLU A 174 -12.11 6.49 13.91
C GLU A 174 -11.78 5.97 15.31
N ARG A 175 -12.62 5.04 15.78
CA ARG A 175 -12.35 4.31 17.02
C ARG A 175 -11.48 3.11 16.68
N VAL A 176 -10.24 3.12 17.17
CA VAL A 176 -9.29 2.00 17.06
C VAL A 176 -9.07 1.34 18.42
N ASP A 177 -8.63 0.09 18.41
CA ASP A 177 -8.20 -0.69 19.56
C ASP A 177 -6.66 -0.72 19.63
N MET A 178 -6.09 0.21 20.40
CA MET A 178 -4.64 0.33 20.54
C MET A 178 -4.08 -0.83 21.38
N PRO A 179 -3.02 -1.52 20.91
CA PRO A 179 -2.37 -2.53 21.71
C PRO A 179 -1.65 -1.94 22.92
N THR A 180 -1.42 -2.78 23.92
CA THR A 180 -0.54 -2.44 25.06
C THR A 180 0.91 -2.77 24.73
N GLN A 181 1.87 -2.11 25.40
CA GLN A 181 3.30 -2.45 25.26
C GLN A 181 3.57 -3.93 25.54
N GLN A 182 2.93 -4.51 26.55
CA GLN A 182 3.10 -5.94 26.89
C GLN A 182 2.66 -6.86 25.75
N GLN A 183 1.59 -6.53 25.02
CA GLN A 183 1.16 -7.32 23.87
C GLN A 183 2.14 -7.20 22.71
N VAL A 184 2.67 -6.00 22.46
CA VAL A 184 3.67 -5.79 21.40
C VAL A 184 4.98 -6.51 21.75
N ASP A 185 5.46 -6.42 23.00
CA ASP A 185 6.67 -7.12 23.47
C ASP A 185 6.51 -8.66 23.40
N ALA A 186 5.30 -9.17 23.61
CA ALA A 186 5.01 -10.60 23.48
C ALA A 186 5.00 -11.07 22.01
N TYR A 187 4.67 -10.19 21.07
CA TYR A 187 4.62 -10.49 19.65
C TYR A 187 5.97 -10.26 18.95
N LEU A 188 6.59 -9.11 19.20
CA LEU A 188 7.81 -8.59 18.61
C LEU A 188 8.92 -8.56 19.68
N PRO A 189 9.80 -9.58 19.72
CA PRO A 189 10.90 -9.61 20.69
C PRO A 189 11.93 -8.49 20.42
N PRO A 190 12.91 -8.30 21.33
CA PRO A 190 14.06 -7.43 21.07
C PRO A 190 14.74 -7.79 19.74
N TYR A 191 15.13 -6.76 18.99
CA TYR A 191 15.75 -6.95 17.68
C TYR A 191 17.14 -7.53 17.81
N GLU A 192 17.42 -8.59 17.04
CA GLU A 192 18.75 -9.17 16.89
C GLU A 192 19.12 -9.13 15.39
N PRO A 193 20.06 -8.27 14.98
CA PRO A 193 20.41 -8.10 13.57
C PRO A 193 21.12 -9.33 13.02
N ARG A 194 20.67 -9.82 11.85
CA ARG A 194 21.34 -10.91 11.12
C ARG A 194 22.73 -10.54 10.61
N GLN A 195 22.93 -9.27 10.32
CA GLN A 195 24.18 -8.70 9.85
C GLN A 195 24.32 -7.31 10.46
N VAL A 196 25.50 -7.00 10.96
CA VAL A 196 25.80 -5.76 11.67
C VAL A 196 27.24 -5.35 11.40
N LEU A 197 27.49 -4.05 11.29
CA LEU A 197 28.84 -3.49 11.23
C LEU A 197 29.42 -3.40 12.65
N ASP A 198 30.20 -4.42 13.06
CA ASP A 198 30.96 -4.42 14.32
C ASP A 198 32.47 -4.34 14.03
N PRO A 199 33.20 -3.32 14.53
CA PRO A 199 34.67 -3.25 14.39
C PRO A 199 35.43 -4.44 14.97
N ARG A 200 34.84 -5.19 15.92
CA ARG A 200 35.43 -6.39 16.53
C ARG A 200 35.24 -7.63 15.66
N GLU A 201 34.18 -7.65 14.85
CA GLU A 201 33.83 -8.73 13.91
C GLU A 201 33.54 -8.13 12.53
N PRO A 202 34.56 -7.58 11.84
CA PRO A 202 34.35 -6.77 10.65
C PRO A 202 33.81 -7.60 9.47
N VAL A 203 32.73 -7.12 8.86
CA VAL A 203 32.14 -7.67 7.63
C VAL A 203 32.02 -6.60 6.55
N SER A 204 31.96 -7.01 5.29
CA SER A 204 31.66 -6.14 4.16
C SER A 204 30.19 -6.27 3.76
N ILE A 205 29.42 -5.20 3.91
CA ILE A 205 28.02 -5.12 3.45
C ILE A 205 27.99 -4.32 2.14
N GLY A 206 27.36 -4.87 1.10
CA GLY A 206 27.30 -4.24 -0.22
C GLY A 206 28.53 -4.49 -1.11
N ALA A 207 29.16 -5.67 -0.99
CA ALA A 207 30.26 -6.05 -1.86
C ALA A 207 29.87 -6.06 -3.35
N MET A 208 30.83 -5.73 -4.22
CA MET A 208 30.66 -5.88 -5.68
C MET A 208 30.60 -7.37 -6.02
N VAL A 209 29.49 -7.82 -6.59
CA VAL A 209 29.29 -9.21 -7.04
C VAL A 209 29.36 -9.25 -8.56
N GLY A 210 30.26 -10.08 -9.10
CA GLY A 210 30.42 -10.27 -10.54
C GLY A 210 29.36 -11.19 -11.17
N PRO A 211 29.36 -11.33 -12.51
CA PRO A 211 28.42 -12.18 -13.24
C PRO A 211 28.39 -13.65 -12.80
N GLU A 212 29.47 -14.14 -12.19
CA GLU A 212 29.62 -15.51 -11.67
C GLU A 212 28.75 -15.83 -10.44
N ALA A 213 28.21 -14.82 -9.76
CA ALA A 213 27.42 -15.00 -8.54
C ALA A 213 26.21 -14.06 -8.43
N PHE A 214 26.11 -13.03 -9.29
CA PHE A 214 25.04 -12.04 -9.17
C PHE A 214 23.65 -12.66 -9.31
N MET A 215 23.48 -13.65 -10.20
CA MET A 215 22.20 -14.34 -10.39
C MET A 215 21.77 -15.09 -9.12
N GLU A 216 22.69 -15.80 -8.49
CA GLU A 216 22.49 -16.56 -7.25
C GLU A 216 22.13 -15.62 -6.10
N VAL A 217 22.85 -14.50 -5.94
CA VAL A 217 22.54 -13.48 -4.94
C VAL A 217 21.15 -12.88 -5.15
N ARG A 218 20.77 -12.58 -6.40
CA ARG A 218 19.42 -12.09 -6.73
C ARG A 218 18.35 -13.14 -6.47
N TYR A 219 18.62 -14.42 -6.69
CA TYR A 219 17.69 -15.50 -6.40
C TYR A 219 17.39 -15.61 -4.90
N LEU A 220 18.36 -15.34 -4.01
CA LEU A 220 18.11 -15.33 -2.57
C LEU A 220 17.04 -14.32 -2.14
N ALA A 221 16.98 -13.14 -2.80
CA ALA A 221 15.90 -12.18 -2.56
C ALA A 221 14.52 -12.74 -2.98
N HIS A 222 14.47 -13.46 -4.11
CA HIS A 222 13.25 -14.16 -4.54
C HIS A 222 12.86 -15.27 -3.55
N ALA A 223 13.81 -16.07 -3.09
CA ALA A 223 13.55 -17.13 -2.10
C ALA A 223 12.97 -16.56 -0.80
N LYS A 224 13.48 -15.44 -0.30
CA LYS A 224 12.94 -14.74 0.88
C LYS A 224 11.51 -14.21 0.64
N GLN A 225 11.21 -13.72 -0.56
CA GLN A 225 9.84 -13.32 -0.93
C GLN A 225 8.88 -14.53 -0.98
N MET A 226 9.34 -15.71 -1.41
CA MET A 226 8.54 -16.94 -1.33
C MET A 226 8.32 -17.39 0.12
N GLN A 227 9.34 -17.28 0.98
CA GLN A 227 9.20 -17.51 2.43
C GLN A 227 8.19 -16.54 3.06
N ALA A 228 8.15 -15.28 2.60
CA ALA A 228 7.16 -14.30 3.07
C ALA A 228 5.72 -14.74 2.76
N LEU A 229 5.44 -15.38 1.61
CA LEU A 229 4.11 -15.94 1.31
C LEU A 229 3.69 -16.99 2.34
N GLU A 230 4.62 -17.79 2.87
CA GLU A 230 4.34 -18.78 3.91
C GLU A 230 4.22 -18.13 5.28
N ARG A 231 5.05 -17.12 5.55
CA ARG A 231 5.20 -16.52 6.89
C ARG A 231 4.11 -15.51 7.23
N ILE A 232 3.65 -14.70 6.27
CA ILE A 232 2.63 -13.67 6.49
C ILE A 232 1.34 -14.24 7.12
N PRO A 233 0.75 -15.35 6.64
CA PRO A 233 -0.41 -15.97 7.29
C PRO A 233 -0.15 -16.45 8.72
N GLN A 234 1.06 -16.96 9.00
CA GLN A 234 1.42 -17.44 10.34
C GLN A 234 1.55 -16.27 11.32
N LEU A 235 2.17 -15.17 10.88
CA LEU A 235 2.27 -13.93 11.64
C LEU A 235 0.90 -13.32 11.96
N ALA A 236 -0.04 -13.38 11.02
CA ALA A 236 -1.42 -12.96 11.25
C ALA A 236 -2.14 -13.87 12.26
N ALA A 237 -1.91 -15.18 12.20
CA ALA A 237 -2.48 -16.13 13.16
C ALA A 237 -1.93 -15.93 14.59
N GLU A 238 -0.61 -15.72 14.72
CA GLU A 238 0.03 -15.32 15.99
C GLU A 238 -0.54 -14.00 16.51
N PHE A 239 -0.74 -13.03 15.61
CA PHE A 239 -1.32 -11.73 15.96
C PHE A 239 -2.74 -11.92 16.52
N LYS A 240 -3.57 -12.73 15.86
CA LYS A 240 -4.92 -13.06 16.35
C LYS A 240 -4.92 -13.71 17.73
N GLN A 241 -3.94 -14.56 18.03
CA GLN A 241 -3.83 -15.20 19.35
C GLN A 241 -3.49 -14.21 20.48
N ILE A 242 -2.60 -13.25 20.21
CA ILE A 242 -2.10 -12.30 21.23
C ILE A 242 -3.02 -11.07 21.37
N PHE A 243 -3.55 -10.57 20.25
CA PHE A 243 -4.32 -9.33 20.20
C PHE A 243 -5.83 -9.57 20.11
N GLY A 244 -6.27 -10.78 19.79
CA GLY A 244 -7.69 -11.12 19.63
C GLY A 244 -8.33 -10.58 18.35
N ARG A 245 -7.54 -10.03 17.42
CA ARG A 245 -8.00 -9.41 16.17
C ARG A 245 -7.50 -10.18 14.96
N ASP A 246 -8.40 -10.39 13.99
CA ASP A 246 -8.09 -11.06 12.74
C ASP A 246 -7.68 -10.01 11.69
N THR A 247 -6.39 -9.66 11.69
CA THR A 247 -5.80 -8.61 10.84
C THR A 247 -4.60 -9.17 10.08
N GLY A 248 -4.42 -8.74 8.83
CA GLY A 248 -3.24 -9.04 8.03
C GLY A 248 -3.39 -10.35 7.27
N GLY A 249 -2.28 -11.01 6.97
CA GLY A 249 -2.31 -12.15 6.06
C GLY A 249 -2.18 -11.70 4.59
N LEU A 250 -2.43 -12.63 3.67
CA LEU A 250 -2.19 -12.37 2.24
C LEU A 250 -3.37 -11.68 1.57
N THR A 251 -4.59 -12.15 1.87
CA THR A 251 -5.84 -11.74 1.23
C THR A 251 -7.00 -11.93 2.19
N HIS A 252 -8.07 -11.16 2.02
CA HIS A 252 -9.33 -11.34 2.73
C HIS A 252 -10.50 -11.52 1.75
N THR A 253 -11.42 -12.41 2.06
CA THR A 253 -12.66 -12.59 1.29
C THR A 253 -13.86 -12.07 2.05
N TYR A 254 -14.85 -11.56 1.33
CA TYR A 254 -16.13 -11.12 1.89
C TYR A 254 -17.28 -11.54 0.97
N CYS A 255 -18.25 -12.29 1.49
CA CYS A 255 -19.37 -12.86 0.73
C CYS A 255 -18.92 -13.58 -0.56
N ALA A 256 -17.92 -14.46 -0.49
CA ALA A 256 -17.24 -15.01 -1.67
C ALA A 256 -17.67 -16.45 -2.03
N GLU A 257 -18.22 -17.20 -1.08
CA GLU A 257 -18.42 -18.64 -1.16
C GLU A 257 -19.36 -19.08 -2.30
N ASP A 258 -20.39 -18.28 -2.59
CA ASP A 258 -21.39 -18.51 -3.64
C ASP A 258 -21.38 -17.42 -4.73
N ALA A 259 -20.35 -16.56 -4.73
CA ALA A 259 -20.29 -15.40 -5.61
C ALA A 259 -20.09 -15.78 -7.07
N GLU A 260 -20.95 -15.28 -7.95
CA GLU A 260 -20.79 -15.36 -9.41
C GLU A 260 -19.96 -14.19 -9.95
N THR A 261 -20.04 -13.04 -9.30
CA THR A 261 -19.22 -11.85 -9.58
C THR A 261 -18.25 -11.64 -8.43
N MET A 262 -16.94 -11.64 -8.70
CA MET A 262 -15.92 -11.34 -7.69
C MET A 262 -15.30 -9.97 -7.96
N VAL A 263 -15.30 -9.09 -6.95
CA VAL A 263 -14.64 -7.78 -7.00
C VAL A 263 -13.29 -7.88 -6.31
N VAL A 264 -12.22 -7.48 -6.98
CA VAL A 264 -10.85 -7.49 -6.43
C VAL A 264 -10.37 -6.06 -6.25
N ALA A 265 -9.85 -5.72 -5.06
CA ALA A 265 -9.28 -4.40 -4.80
C ALA A 265 -8.20 -4.43 -3.70
N MET A 266 -7.54 -3.29 -3.51
CA MET A 266 -6.54 -3.04 -2.47
C MET A 266 -6.87 -1.75 -1.72
N GLY A 267 -6.45 -1.66 -0.46
CA GLY A 267 -6.56 -0.43 0.34
C GLY A 267 -7.99 -0.10 0.76
N SER A 268 -8.22 1.16 1.10
CA SER A 268 -9.41 1.58 1.85
C SER A 268 -10.73 1.51 1.07
N VAL A 269 -10.65 1.42 -0.26
CA VAL A 269 -11.84 1.31 -1.12
C VAL A 269 -12.61 0.01 -0.86
N LEU A 270 -11.96 -1.00 -0.30
CA LEU A 270 -12.59 -2.26 0.10
C LEU A 270 -13.77 -2.02 1.05
N GLY A 271 -13.70 -1.07 1.98
CA GLY A 271 -14.81 -0.74 2.86
C GLY A 271 -16.07 -0.30 2.09
N THR A 272 -15.91 0.64 1.15
CA THR A 272 -17.03 1.11 0.30
C THR A 272 -17.55 0.03 -0.65
N ILE A 273 -16.66 -0.86 -1.13
CA ILE A 273 -17.06 -2.02 -1.95
C ILE A 273 -17.89 -2.99 -1.12
N LYS A 274 -17.48 -3.32 0.12
CA LYS A 274 -18.22 -4.22 1.02
C LYS A 274 -19.62 -3.67 1.33
N ASP A 275 -19.74 -2.39 1.63
CA ASP A 275 -21.05 -1.74 1.82
C ASP A 275 -21.95 -1.85 0.57
N THR A 276 -21.37 -1.71 -0.62
CA THR A 276 -22.11 -1.85 -1.89
C THR A 276 -22.50 -3.31 -2.14
N VAL A 277 -21.62 -4.25 -1.80
CA VAL A 277 -21.88 -5.69 -1.88
C VAL A 277 -23.01 -6.09 -0.94
N ASP A 278 -23.07 -5.54 0.28
CA ASP A 278 -24.17 -5.78 1.21
C ASP A 278 -25.52 -5.33 0.64
N GLU A 279 -25.58 -4.13 0.06
CA GLU A 279 -26.79 -3.62 -0.62
C GLU A 279 -27.22 -4.54 -1.78
N MET A 280 -26.28 -4.93 -2.64
CA MET A 280 -26.59 -5.81 -3.77
C MET A 280 -26.94 -7.24 -3.32
N ARG A 281 -26.32 -7.76 -2.26
CA ARG A 281 -26.64 -9.07 -1.68
C ARG A 281 -28.04 -9.09 -1.10
N ALA A 282 -28.48 -8.00 -0.47
CA ALA A 282 -29.86 -7.84 0.00
C ALA A 282 -30.88 -7.89 -1.15
N ASP A 283 -30.49 -7.41 -2.34
CA ASP A 283 -31.28 -7.47 -3.58
C ASP A 283 -31.15 -8.83 -4.32
N GLY A 284 -30.42 -9.81 -3.75
CA GLY A 284 -30.29 -11.17 -4.27
C GLY A 284 -29.15 -11.39 -5.28
N HIS A 285 -28.26 -10.40 -5.45
CA HIS A 285 -27.10 -10.53 -6.32
C HIS A 285 -26.01 -11.42 -5.70
N LYS A 286 -25.44 -12.34 -6.48
CA LYS A 286 -24.33 -13.21 -6.05
C LYS A 286 -22.98 -12.54 -6.30
N ILE A 287 -22.65 -11.54 -5.49
CA ILE A 287 -21.43 -10.75 -5.61
C ILE A 287 -20.55 -10.85 -4.35
N GLY A 288 -19.24 -11.02 -4.52
CA GLY A 288 -18.28 -11.13 -3.43
C GLY A 288 -17.06 -10.24 -3.63
N VAL A 289 -16.22 -10.15 -2.60
CA VAL A 289 -15.00 -9.32 -2.59
C VAL A 289 -13.79 -10.18 -2.26
N LEU A 290 -12.68 -9.90 -2.94
CA LEU A 290 -11.33 -10.32 -2.60
C LEU A 290 -10.47 -9.07 -2.37
N GLY A 291 -10.13 -8.80 -1.11
CA GLY A 291 -9.13 -7.81 -0.73
C GLY A 291 -7.73 -8.41 -0.80
N ILE A 292 -6.79 -7.68 -1.40
CA ILE A 292 -5.37 -8.06 -1.42
C ILE A 292 -4.64 -7.22 -0.37
N THR A 293 -4.09 -7.89 0.64
CA THR A 293 -3.29 -7.27 1.70
C THR A 293 -1.81 -7.31 1.32
N SER A 294 -1.29 -8.50 0.95
CA SER A 294 0.08 -8.63 0.45
C SER A 294 0.10 -8.47 -1.07
N TYR A 295 0.59 -7.33 -1.55
CA TYR A 295 0.75 -7.10 -3.00
C TYR A 295 2.13 -7.57 -3.49
N ARG A 296 3.15 -7.41 -2.65
CA ARG A 296 4.47 -8.02 -2.82
C ARG A 296 4.88 -8.70 -1.51
N PRO A 297 5.15 -10.01 -1.52
CA PRO A 297 4.98 -10.95 -2.63
C PRO A 297 3.50 -11.10 -3.04
N PHE A 298 3.21 -11.34 -4.33
CA PHE A 298 1.82 -11.47 -4.78
C PHE A 298 1.29 -12.91 -4.58
N PRO A 299 0.15 -13.13 -3.90
CA PRO A 299 -0.33 -14.45 -3.51
C PRO A 299 -1.12 -15.15 -4.62
N LEU A 300 -0.43 -15.56 -5.69
CA LEU A 300 -1.05 -16.15 -6.89
C LEU A 300 -1.99 -17.33 -6.58
N ALA A 301 -1.60 -18.22 -5.66
CA ALA A 301 -2.37 -19.41 -5.32
C ALA A 301 -3.68 -19.05 -4.63
N GLN A 302 -3.65 -18.10 -3.68
CA GLN A 302 -4.81 -17.63 -2.93
C GLN A 302 -5.76 -16.84 -3.83
N VAL A 303 -5.21 -15.99 -4.70
CA VAL A 303 -6.01 -15.25 -5.69
C VAL A 303 -6.69 -16.21 -6.66
N ARG A 304 -5.98 -17.20 -7.19
CA ARG A 304 -6.59 -18.24 -8.04
C ARG A 304 -7.69 -18.98 -7.29
N ALA A 305 -7.41 -19.43 -6.07
CA ALA A 305 -8.36 -20.21 -5.28
C ALA A 305 -9.68 -19.45 -5.04
N ALA A 306 -9.59 -18.14 -4.77
CA ALA A 306 -10.75 -17.28 -4.53
C ALA A 306 -11.55 -16.95 -5.80
N LEU A 307 -10.92 -16.95 -6.99
CA LEU A 307 -11.53 -16.46 -8.22
C LEU A 307 -11.94 -17.54 -9.21
N GLN A 308 -11.35 -18.75 -9.15
CA GLN A 308 -11.52 -19.79 -10.17
C GLN A 308 -12.96 -20.27 -10.40
N ASN A 309 -13.84 -20.09 -9.41
CA ASN A 309 -15.24 -20.52 -9.47
C ASN A 309 -16.21 -19.38 -9.83
N ALA A 310 -15.73 -18.13 -9.89
CA ALA A 310 -16.56 -17.00 -10.29
C ALA A 310 -16.89 -17.09 -11.79
N LYS A 311 -18.02 -16.51 -12.22
CA LYS A 311 -18.31 -16.34 -13.65
C LYS A 311 -17.57 -15.13 -14.23
N ARG A 312 -17.37 -14.10 -13.39
CA ARG A 312 -16.73 -12.84 -13.79
C ARG A 312 -15.96 -12.21 -12.65
N VAL A 313 -14.92 -11.48 -13.00
CA VAL A 313 -14.02 -10.79 -12.08
C VAL A 313 -13.95 -9.32 -12.46
N VAL A 314 -14.19 -8.44 -11.48
CA VAL A 314 -14.05 -6.98 -11.63
C VAL A 314 -12.88 -6.54 -10.76
N VAL A 315 -11.77 -6.14 -11.37
CA VAL A 315 -10.61 -5.61 -10.64
C VAL A 315 -10.75 -4.09 -10.57
N LEU A 316 -11.06 -3.57 -9.38
CA LEU A 316 -11.10 -2.14 -9.12
C LEU A 316 -9.76 -1.69 -8.56
N GLU A 317 -9.15 -0.71 -9.22
CA GLU A 317 -7.82 -0.26 -8.86
C GLU A 317 -7.69 1.26 -8.88
N LYS A 318 -6.98 1.75 -7.85
CA LYS A 318 -6.65 3.17 -7.66
C LYS A 318 -5.27 3.45 -8.25
N SER A 319 -5.01 2.93 -9.44
CA SER A 319 -3.75 3.12 -10.16
C SER A 319 -3.97 3.01 -11.66
N LEU A 320 -3.03 3.53 -12.45
CA LEU A 320 -3.08 3.45 -13.91
C LEU A 320 -1.68 3.21 -14.48
N ALA A 321 -1.49 2.07 -15.13
CA ALA A 321 -0.40 1.84 -16.07
C ALA A 321 -0.80 2.44 -17.43
N VAL A 322 -0.35 3.68 -17.68
CA VAL A 322 -0.69 4.43 -18.90
C VAL A 322 -0.37 3.61 -20.16
N GLY A 323 -1.36 3.50 -21.06
CA GLY A 323 -1.25 2.73 -22.31
C GLY A 323 -1.68 1.26 -22.20
N ILE A 324 -1.83 0.71 -20.99
CA ILE A 324 -2.25 -0.68 -20.78
C ILE A 324 -3.54 -0.76 -19.94
N GLY A 325 -3.63 0.00 -18.85
CA GLY A 325 -4.75 -0.07 -17.90
C GLY A 325 -4.26 -0.39 -16.49
N GLY A 326 -4.65 -1.53 -15.97
CA GLY A 326 -4.48 -1.85 -14.56
C GLY A 326 -3.20 -2.59 -14.16
N ILE A 327 -2.55 -2.16 -13.08
CA ILE A 327 -1.39 -2.84 -12.48
C ILE A 327 -1.85 -4.08 -11.73
N LEU A 328 -2.81 -3.95 -10.81
CA LEU A 328 -3.35 -5.09 -10.05
C LEU A 328 -4.01 -6.11 -10.98
N SER A 329 -4.75 -5.63 -11.99
CA SER A 329 -5.37 -6.46 -13.02
C SER A 329 -4.37 -7.37 -13.72
N THR A 330 -3.13 -6.92 -13.92
CA THR A 330 -2.10 -7.71 -14.60
C THR A 330 -1.70 -8.90 -13.73
N ASP A 331 -1.48 -8.69 -12.43
CA ASP A 331 -1.13 -9.76 -11.49
C ASP A 331 -2.32 -10.72 -11.24
N VAL A 332 -3.55 -10.20 -11.19
CA VAL A 332 -4.78 -11.03 -11.11
C VAL A 332 -4.94 -11.90 -12.36
N ARG A 333 -4.72 -11.35 -13.55
CA ARG A 333 -4.74 -12.13 -14.81
C ARG A 333 -3.66 -13.20 -14.81
N MET A 334 -2.47 -12.91 -14.27
CA MET A 334 -1.41 -13.91 -14.11
C MET A 334 -1.84 -15.05 -13.18
N ALA A 335 -2.50 -14.75 -12.05
CA ALA A 335 -3.06 -15.77 -11.15
C ALA A 335 -4.09 -16.67 -11.86
N LEU A 336 -4.86 -16.11 -12.80
CA LEU A 336 -5.89 -16.79 -13.58
C LEU A 336 -5.39 -17.43 -14.89
N SER A 337 -4.08 -17.42 -15.17
CA SER A 337 -3.53 -18.00 -16.40
C SER A 337 -4.00 -19.44 -16.62
N GLY A 338 -4.54 -19.73 -17.81
CA GLY A 338 -5.13 -21.02 -18.15
C GLY A 338 -6.60 -21.23 -17.72
N ILE A 339 -7.23 -20.23 -17.09
CA ILE A 339 -8.67 -20.22 -16.79
C ILE A 339 -9.35 -19.17 -17.67
N GLN A 340 -10.41 -19.55 -18.38
CA GLN A 340 -11.23 -18.60 -19.14
C GLN A 340 -12.28 -17.96 -18.22
N LEU A 341 -12.08 -16.69 -17.88
CA LEU A 341 -13.02 -15.88 -17.09
C LEU A 341 -13.23 -14.52 -17.76
N HIS A 342 -14.44 -13.97 -17.59
CA HIS A 342 -14.72 -12.60 -17.99
C HIS A 342 -14.09 -11.64 -16.99
N GLY A 343 -13.02 -10.96 -17.39
CA GLY A 343 -12.26 -10.04 -16.52
C GLY A 343 -12.45 -8.59 -16.95
N TYR A 344 -12.87 -7.74 -16.02
CA TYR A 344 -12.97 -6.29 -16.19
C TYR A 344 -11.92 -5.58 -15.34
N THR A 345 -11.31 -4.55 -15.91
CA THR A 345 -10.42 -3.63 -15.21
C THR A 345 -11.14 -2.30 -15.06
N VAL A 346 -11.23 -1.81 -13.82
CA VAL A 346 -11.88 -0.56 -13.49
C VAL A 346 -10.90 0.36 -12.78
N VAL A 347 -10.49 1.41 -13.47
CA VAL A 347 -9.65 2.47 -12.91
C VAL A 347 -10.55 3.47 -12.21
N ALA A 348 -10.34 3.68 -10.91
CA ALA A 348 -11.20 4.52 -10.09
C ALA A 348 -10.40 5.38 -9.10
N GLY A 349 -10.98 6.50 -8.69
CA GLY A 349 -10.48 7.30 -7.57
C GLY A 349 -9.09 7.92 -7.71
N LEU A 350 -8.52 7.96 -8.92
CA LEU A 350 -7.21 8.57 -9.15
C LEU A 350 -7.17 10.00 -8.61
N GLY A 351 -6.08 10.33 -7.92
CA GLY A 351 -5.90 11.65 -7.35
C GLY A 351 -7.03 12.10 -6.43
N GLY A 352 -7.59 11.19 -5.63
CA GLY A 352 -8.61 11.47 -4.61
C GLY A 352 -10.04 11.65 -5.13
N ARG A 353 -10.32 11.30 -6.39
CA ARG A 353 -11.69 11.37 -6.90
C ARG A 353 -12.61 10.46 -6.10
N ALA A 354 -13.79 10.95 -5.71
CA ALA A 354 -14.74 10.16 -4.92
C ALA A 354 -15.18 8.88 -5.66
N ILE A 355 -15.24 7.77 -4.92
CA ILE A 355 -15.81 6.50 -5.37
C ILE A 355 -17.08 6.29 -4.55
N THR A 356 -18.25 6.47 -5.17
CA THR A 356 -19.53 6.42 -4.45
C THR A 356 -20.19 5.04 -4.57
N ARG A 357 -20.95 4.64 -3.54
CA ARG A 357 -21.77 3.41 -3.59
C ARG A 357 -22.71 3.39 -4.79
N LYS A 358 -23.32 4.54 -5.15
CA LYS A 358 -24.17 4.66 -6.35
C LYS A 358 -23.40 4.32 -7.64
N SER A 359 -22.18 4.84 -7.79
CA SER A 359 -21.34 4.55 -8.96
C SER A 359 -20.91 3.09 -9.01
N LEU A 360 -20.52 2.52 -7.86
CA LEU A 360 -20.15 1.11 -7.75
C LEU A 360 -21.34 0.18 -8.03
N HIS A 361 -22.52 0.47 -7.49
CA HIS A 361 -23.72 -0.29 -7.75
C HIS A 361 -24.04 -0.33 -9.24
N LYS A 362 -24.01 0.83 -9.92
CA LYS A 362 -24.19 0.90 -11.37
C LYS A 362 -23.15 0.06 -12.11
N LEU A 363 -21.87 0.23 -11.79
CA LEU A 363 -20.75 -0.48 -12.41
C LEU A 363 -20.89 -2.01 -12.27
N PHE A 364 -21.20 -2.51 -11.07
CA PHE A 364 -21.34 -3.94 -10.82
C PHE A 364 -22.56 -4.52 -11.56
N ARG A 365 -23.66 -3.77 -11.66
CA ARG A 365 -24.82 -4.17 -12.48
C ARG A 365 -24.48 -4.24 -13.97
N GLU A 366 -23.69 -3.30 -14.49
CA GLU A 366 -23.20 -3.34 -15.88
C GLU A 366 -22.27 -4.55 -16.11
N ALA A 367 -21.44 -4.91 -15.14
CA ALA A 367 -20.62 -6.12 -15.19
C ALA A 367 -21.46 -7.41 -15.18
N GLU A 368 -22.51 -7.47 -14.34
CA GLU A 368 -23.44 -8.61 -14.31
C GLU A 368 -24.21 -8.80 -15.62
N GLN A 369 -24.56 -7.69 -16.28
CA GLN A 369 -25.26 -7.65 -17.57
C GLN A 369 -24.32 -7.81 -18.76
N GLU A 370 -23.01 -7.94 -18.52
CA GLU A 370 -21.98 -8.07 -19.56
C GLU A 370 -21.94 -6.88 -20.53
N THR A 371 -22.34 -5.68 -20.06
CA THR A 371 -22.33 -4.43 -20.83
C THR A 371 -21.13 -3.54 -20.50
N LEU A 372 -20.44 -3.83 -19.39
CA LEU A 372 -19.23 -3.13 -18.98
C LEU A 372 -18.09 -3.37 -19.99
N GLN A 373 -17.34 -2.32 -20.33
CA GLN A 373 -16.17 -2.47 -21.21
C GLN A 373 -15.00 -3.13 -20.46
N PRO A 374 -14.14 -3.92 -21.13
CA PRO A 374 -13.00 -4.60 -20.50
C PRO A 374 -12.08 -3.67 -19.70
N LEU A 375 -11.92 -2.43 -20.14
CA LEU A 375 -11.25 -1.36 -19.41
C LEU A 375 -12.22 -0.20 -19.26
N THR A 376 -12.53 0.17 -18.02
CA THR A 376 -13.46 1.26 -17.68
C THR A 376 -12.78 2.24 -16.72
N PHE A 377 -13.03 3.54 -16.92
CA PHE A 377 -12.65 4.57 -15.96
C PHE A 377 -13.91 5.03 -15.23
N LEU A 378 -14.05 4.69 -13.94
CA LEU A 378 -15.25 4.98 -13.17
C LEU A 378 -15.49 6.50 -13.10
N ASP A 379 -16.68 6.93 -13.48
CA ASP A 379 -17.13 8.31 -13.49
C ASP A 379 -16.28 9.28 -14.35
N LEU A 380 -15.47 8.80 -15.30
CA LEU A 380 -14.72 9.68 -16.20
C LEU A 380 -15.67 10.54 -17.04
N ASP A 381 -15.42 11.84 -17.09
CA ASP A 381 -16.20 12.76 -17.92
C ASP A 381 -15.65 12.75 -19.35
N TRP A 382 -16.24 11.90 -20.18
CA TRP A 382 -15.88 11.79 -21.60
C TRP A 382 -16.14 13.08 -22.39
N ASN A 383 -17.05 13.95 -21.96
CA ASN A 383 -17.25 15.22 -22.66
C ASN A 383 -16.01 16.12 -22.51
N VAL A 384 -15.45 16.20 -21.30
CA VAL A 384 -14.24 16.96 -21.01
C VAL A 384 -13.03 16.36 -21.73
N VAL A 385 -12.88 15.03 -21.68
CA VAL A 385 -11.78 14.32 -22.36
C VAL A 385 -11.86 14.52 -23.88
N ASN A 386 -13.02 14.27 -24.49
CA ASN A 386 -13.19 14.40 -25.94
C ASN A 386 -13.00 15.84 -26.41
N LYS A 387 -13.43 16.84 -25.61
CA LYS A 387 -13.19 18.25 -25.90
C LYS A 387 -11.68 18.57 -25.93
N GLN A 388 -10.91 18.06 -24.98
CA GLN A 388 -9.45 18.25 -24.98
C GLN A 388 -8.78 17.52 -26.15
N LEU A 389 -9.17 16.28 -26.43
CA LEU A 389 -8.64 15.51 -27.57
C LEU A 389 -8.92 16.20 -28.91
N GLU A 390 -10.12 16.75 -29.09
CA GLU A 390 -10.48 17.50 -30.29
C GLU A 390 -9.69 18.82 -30.40
N ARG A 391 -9.46 19.50 -29.27
CA ARG A 391 -8.60 20.69 -29.21
C ARG A 391 -7.17 20.38 -29.66
N GLU A 392 -6.61 19.26 -29.23
CA GLU A 392 -5.26 18.81 -29.64
C GLU A 392 -5.19 18.37 -31.11
N ARG A 393 -6.25 17.77 -31.64
CA ARG A 393 -6.35 17.41 -33.06
C ARG A 393 -6.44 18.63 -33.97
N SER A 394 -7.22 19.62 -33.57
CA SER A 394 -7.50 20.83 -34.37
C SER A 394 -6.43 21.91 -34.23
N VAL A 395 -5.75 22.02 -33.08
CA VAL A 395 -4.79 23.09 -32.78
C VAL A 395 -3.48 22.52 -32.24
N ARG A 396 -2.40 22.61 -33.04
CA ARG A 396 -1.07 22.09 -32.64
C ARG A 396 -0.50 22.74 -31.37
N ARG A 397 -0.84 24.01 -31.11
CA ARG A 397 -0.45 24.76 -29.90
C ARG A 397 -1.65 24.90 -28.95
N SER A 398 -2.30 23.78 -28.62
CA SER A 398 -3.50 23.72 -27.77
C SER A 398 -3.24 24.11 -26.30
N GLY A 399 -1.98 24.21 -25.87
CA GLY A 399 -1.58 24.53 -24.51
C GLY A 399 -1.54 23.32 -23.57
N PRO A 400 -1.28 23.52 -22.26
CA PRO A 400 -1.22 22.44 -21.29
C PRO A 400 -2.60 21.80 -21.07
N ALA A 401 -2.66 20.46 -21.15
CA ALA A 401 -3.90 19.72 -21.01
C ALA A 401 -4.55 19.89 -19.63
N ALA A 402 -3.76 19.88 -18.56
CA ALA A 402 -4.28 20.03 -17.19
C ALA A 402 -4.99 21.38 -16.98
N GLU A 403 -4.38 22.48 -17.43
CA GLU A 403 -4.99 23.81 -17.36
C GLU A 403 -6.28 23.88 -18.18
N SER A 404 -6.25 23.33 -19.40
CA SER A 404 -7.40 23.34 -20.30
C SER A 404 -8.59 22.56 -19.73
N ILE A 405 -8.32 21.38 -19.15
CA ILE A 405 -9.32 20.56 -18.47
C ILE A 405 -9.92 21.29 -17.25
N LEU A 406 -9.09 21.94 -16.42
CA LEU A 406 -9.58 22.71 -15.27
C LEU A 406 -10.49 23.87 -15.69
N ARG A 407 -10.15 24.55 -16.79
CA ARG A 407 -11.02 25.60 -17.38
C ARG A 407 -12.34 25.04 -17.88
N ASP A 408 -12.33 23.85 -18.48
CA ASP A 408 -13.52 23.20 -19.02
C ASP A 408 -14.47 22.68 -17.91
N ILE A 409 -13.91 22.16 -16.81
CA ILE A 409 -14.67 21.68 -15.64
C ILE A 409 -15.28 22.87 -14.87
N GLY A 410 -14.55 23.98 -14.80
CA GLY A 410 -14.85 25.15 -13.99
C GLY A 410 -14.35 25.02 -12.54
N THR A 411 -14.33 26.12 -11.79
CA THR A 411 -14.04 26.08 -10.35
C THR A 411 -15.10 25.25 -9.62
N VAL A 412 -14.66 24.18 -8.96
CA VAL A 412 -15.48 23.16 -8.26
C VAL A 412 -16.48 23.74 -7.24
N ALA A 413 -16.28 24.98 -6.78
CA ALA A 413 -17.19 25.67 -5.86
C ALA A 413 -18.59 26.01 -6.42
N SER A 414 -18.88 25.74 -7.70
CA SER A 414 -20.12 26.17 -8.37
C SER A 414 -21.11 25.05 -8.76
N LYS A 415 -20.85 23.78 -8.40
CA LYS A 415 -21.67 22.63 -8.86
C LYS A 415 -22.09 21.63 -7.77
N ILE A 416 -22.15 22.06 -6.51
CA ILE A 416 -22.96 21.37 -5.51
C ILE A 416 -24.31 22.10 -5.49
N ALA A 417 -25.24 21.64 -6.34
CA ALA A 417 -26.64 22.03 -6.35
C ALA A 417 -27.50 20.82 -6.00
#